data_AF-A0AAW6KFJ2-F1
#
_entry.id   AF-A0AAW6KFJ2-F1
#
_cell.length_a   1.000
_cell.length_b   1.000
_cell.length_c   1.000
_cell.angle_alpha   90.00
_cell.angle_beta   90.00
_cell.angle_gamma   90.00
#
_symmetry.space_group_name_H-M   'P 1'
#
loop_
_entity.id
_entity.type
_entity.pdbx_description
1 polymer ?
#
loop_
_entity_poly.entity_id
_entity_poly.type
_entity_poly.pdbx_seq_one_letter_code
_entity_poly.pdbx_strand_id
1 'polypeptide(L)'
;MVNFIKYVGFAILAAGVITFLYLGLGMKTYEPGLSEGYTYEEPHPLRWVYAIASFLSCAFFGSVLLGISRIVQHKESESEYLKGIHEDIRHMKARNGIID
;
A
#
# COMPACT_ATOMS: atom_id res chain seq x y z
N MET A 1 -12.37 5.47 -7.34
CA MET A 1 -11.90 5.06 -5.99
C MET A 1 -10.70 4.12 -6.05
N VAL A 2 -10.72 3.11 -6.92
CA VAL A 2 -9.63 2.14 -7.14
C VAL A 2 -8.25 2.77 -7.33
N ASN A 3 -8.13 3.77 -8.22
CA ASN A 3 -6.85 4.41 -8.51
C ASN A 3 -6.24 5.08 -7.26
N PHE A 4 -7.06 5.68 -6.41
CA PHE A 4 -6.60 6.29 -5.16
C PHE A 4 -5.99 5.23 -4.22
N ILE A 5 -6.70 4.13 -3.99
CA ILE A 5 -6.23 3.00 -3.16
C ILE A 5 -4.91 2.46 -3.69
N LYS A 6 -4.80 2.30 -5.01
CA LYS A 6 -3.59 1.84 -5.69
C LYS A 6 -2.40 2.79 -5.46
N TYR A 7 -2.61 4.10 -5.63
CA TYR A 7 -1.55 5.09 -5.39
C TYR A 7 -1.10 5.13 -3.93
N VAL A 8 -2.04 5.05 -2.98
CA VAL A 8 -1.72 4.96 -1.55
C VAL A 8 -0.90 3.71 -1.24
N GLY A 9 -1.26 2.55 -1.81
CA GLY A 9 -0.49 1.32 -1.67
C GLY A 9 0.95 1.47 -2.16
N PHE A 10 1.16 2.06 -3.34
CA PHE A 10 2.50 2.34 -3.86
C PHE A 10 3.27 3.37 -3.02
N ALA A 11 2.61 4.41 -2.51
CA ALA A 11 3.24 5.39 -1.65
C ALA A 11 3.76 4.75 -0.35
N ILE A 12 3.01 3.82 0.25
CA ILE A 12 3.44 3.08 1.44
C ILE A 12 4.66 2.19 1.13
N LEU A 13 4.68 1.52 -0.03
CA LEU A 13 5.84 0.73 -0.45
C LEU A 13 7.09 1.60 -0.63
N ALA A 14 6.95 2.76 -1.28
CA ALA A 14 8.05 3.71 -1.45
C ALA A 14 8.55 4.26 -0.09
N ALA A 15 7.62 4.64 0.79
CA ALA A 15 7.95 5.08 2.15
C ALA A 15 8.68 3.99 2.94
N GLY A 16 8.30 2.72 2.76
CA GLY A 16 8.99 1.57 3.35
C GLY A 16 10.45 1.46 2.94
N VAL A 17 10.75 1.62 1.64
CA VAL A 17 12.13 1.63 1.12
C VAL A 17 12.93 2.80 1.68
N ILE A 18 12.35 4.00 1.71
CA ILE A 18 13.00 5.19 2.26
C ILE A 18 13.33 4.99 3.74
N THR A 19 12.36 4.47 4.51
CA THR A 19 12.51 4.24 5.96
C THR A 19 13.56 3.17 6.24
N PHE A 20 13.60 2.10 5.43
CA PHE A 20 14.61 1.06 5.52
C PHE A 20 16.04 1.62 5.36
N LEU A 21 16.26 2.42 4.31
CA LEU A 21 17.56 3.05 4.06
C LEU A 21 17.93 4.04 5.16
N TYR A 22 16.96 4.86 5.59
CA TYR A 22 17.16 5.85 6.65
C TYR A 22 17.57 5.20 7.97
N LEU A 23 16.87 4.15 8.41
CA LEU A 23 17.19 3.45 9.66
C LEU A 23 18.46 2.60 9.54
N GLY A 24 18.64 1.88 8.43
CA GLY A 24 19.80 0.99 8.24
C GLY A 24 21.12 1.75 8.19
N LEU A 25 21.14 2.94 7.56
CA LEU A 25 22.35 3.74 7.37
C LEU A 25 22.51 4.86 8.39
N GLY A 26 21.41 5.47 8.85
CA GLY A 26 21.43 6.70 9.64
C GLY A 26 21.34 6.51 11.15
N MET A 27 20.91 5.35 11.64
CA MET A 27 20.66 5.18 13.08
C MET A 27 21.95 4.93 13.87
N LYS A 28 22.22 5.81 14.81
CA LYS A 28 23.40 5.84 15.68
C LYS A 28 23.02 5.71 17.14
N THR A 29 23.95 5.22 17.95
CA THR A 29 23.92 5.26 19.41
C THR A 29 25.01 6.19 19.90
N TYR A 30 24.69 6.94 20.95
CA TYR A 30 25.63 7.80 21.65
C TYR A 30 26.05 7.07 22.92
N GLU A 31 27.29 6.57 22.94
CA GLU A 31 27.86 6.03 24.18
C GLU A 31 28.55 7.17 24.96
N PRO A 32 28.32 7.28 26.29
CA PRO A 32 29.10 8.18 27.11
C PRO A 32 30.55 7.69 27.12
N GLY A 33 31.46 8.49 26.57
CA GLY A 33 32.88 8.16 26.59
C GLY A 33 33.45 8.06 27.99
N LEU A 34 34.61 7.39 28.10
CA LEU A 34 35.38 7.24 29.35
C LEU A 34 35.89 8.57 29.93
N SER A 35 35.69 9.70 29.23
CA SER A 35 36.02 11.06 29.67
C SER A 35 34.87 12.02 29.38
N GLU A 36 34.68 13.01 30.26
CA GLU A 36 33.65 14.05 30.13
C GLU A 36 33.76 14.75 28.76
N GLY A 37 32.76 14.56 27.90
CA GLY A 37 32.60 15.32 26.65
C GLY A 37 32.90 14.56 25.35
N TYR A 38 33.41 13.33 25.38
CA TYR A 38 33.58 12.53 24.16
C TYR A 38 32.41 11.57 23.99
N THR A 39 31.54 11.86 23.02
CA THR A 39 30.48 10.93 22.59
C THR A 39 30.95 10.23 21.33
N TYR A 40 31.06 8.91 21.37
CA TYR A 40 31.34 8.14 20.16
C TYR A 40 30.04 7.93 19.38
N GLU A 41 30.03 8.35 18.12
CA GLU A 41 28.94 8.05 17.19
C GLU A 41 29.12 6.64 16.62
N GLU A 42 28.62 5.64 17.33
CA GLU A 42 28.60 4.27 16.83
C GLU A 42 27.27 3.94 16.15
N PRO A 43 27.27 3.11 15.09
CA PRO A 43 26.03 2.66 14.49
C PRO A 43 25.24 1.79 15.48
N HIS A 44 23.93 2.04 15.59
CA HIS A 44 23.08 1.30 16.54
C HIS A 44 23.11 -0.21 16.21
N PRO A 45 23.41 -1.12 17.15
CA PRO A 45 23.60 -2.55 16.87
C PRO A 45 22.34 -3.19 16.27
N LEU A 46 21.16 -2.80 16.74
CA LEU A 46 19.87 -3.27 16.24
C LEU A 46 19.33 -2.51 15.01
N ARG A 47 20.12 -1.64 14.36
CA ARG A 47 19.62 -0.79 13.25
C ARG A 47 18.98 -1.57 12.10
N TRP A 48 19.56 -2.70 11.75
CA TRP A 48 19.04 -3.55 10.69
C TRP A 48 17.77 -4.28 11.11
N VAL A 49 17.62 -4.63 12.39
CA VAL A 49 16.40 -5.26 12.91
C VAL A 49 15.22 -4.29 12.78
N TYR A 50 15.39 -3.05 13.22
CA TYR A 50 14.35 -2.03 13.10
C TYR A 50 14.08 -1.64 11.65
N ALA A 51 15.12 -1.54 10.81
CA ALA A 51 14.96 -1.27 9.39
C ALA A 51 14.14 -2.38 8.70
N ILE A 52 14.50 -3.65 8.91
CA ILE A 52 13.80 -4.81 8.33
C ILE A 52 12.36 -4.90 8.84
N ALA A 53 12.12 -4.74 10.13
CA ALA A 53 10.78 -4.76 10.71
C ALA A 53 9.87 -3.67 10.12
N SER A 54 10.42 -2.45 9.97
CA SER A 54 9.72 -1.34 9.34
C SER A 54 9.43 -1.61 7.87
N PHE A 55 10.42 -2.12 7.13
CA PHE A 55 10.26 -2.48 5.72
C PHE A 55 9.20 -3.55 5.51
N LEU A 56 9.23 -4.64 6.28
CA LEU A 56 8.26 -5.73 6.19
C LEU A 56 6.84 -5.25 6.51
N SER A 57 6.69 -4.37 7.49
CA SER A 57 5.39 -3.79 7.83
C SER A 57 4.84 -2.97 6.66
N CYS A 58 5.63 -2.06 6.09
CA CYS A 58 5.23 -1.30 4.91
C CYS A 58 4.96 -2.19 3.69
N ALA A 59 5.80 -3.21 3.46
CA ALA A 59 5.63 -4.16 2.37
C ALA A 59 4.31 -4.93 2.48
N PHE A 60 3.97 -5.38 3.70
CA PHE A 60 2.71 -6.06 3.98
C PHE A 60 1.51 -5.15 3.74
N PHE A 61 1.43 -3.99 4.40
CA PHE A 61 0.28 -3.09 4.27
C PHE A 61 0.12 -2.52 2.86
N GLY A 62 1.23 -2.15 2.20
CA GLY A 62 1.22 -1.70 0.81
C GLY A 62 0.70 -2.77 -0.14
N SER A 63 1.14 -4.02 0.04
CA SER A 63 0.67 -5.15 -0.78
C SER A 63 -0.81 -5.48 -0.54
N VAL A 64 -1.27 -5.42 0.71
CA VAL A 64 -2.69 -5.63 1.06
C VAL A 64 -3.57 -4.57 0.38
N LEU A 65 -3.19 -3.29 0.43
CA LEU A 65 -3.91 -2.21 -0.24
C LEU A 65 -3.96 -2.40 -1.76
N LEU A 66 -2.85 -2.81 -2.38
CA LEU A 66 -2.83 -3.13 -3.80
C LEU A 66 -3.73 -4.33 -4.12
N GLY A 67 -3.75 -5.36 -3.27
CA GLY A 67 -4.66 -6.49 -3.39
C GLY A 67 -6.13 -6.07 -3.32
N ILE A 68 -6.49 -5.26 -2.33
CA ILE A 68 -7.85 -4.69 -2.20
C ILE A 68 -8.22 -3.88 -3.43
N SER A 69 -7.30 -3.05 -3.96
CA SER A 69 -7.57 -2.26 -5.16
C SER A 69 -7.95 -3.13 -6.35
N ARG A 70 -7.28 -4.28 -6.55
CA ARG A 70 -7.62 -5.24 -7.61
C ARG A 70 -8.98 -5.89 -7.41
N ILE A 71 -9.31 -6.28 -6.17
CA ILE A 71 -10.60 -6.89 -5.85
C ILE A 71 -11.74 -5.91 -6.14
N VAL A 72 -11.61 -4.65 -5.71
CA VAL A 72 -12.61 -3.61 -5.96
C VAL A 72 -12.75 -3.34 -7.46
N GLN A 73 -11.64 -3.24 -8.19
CA GLN A 73 -11.65 -3.05 -9.64
C GLN A 73 -12.41 -4.16 -10.36
N HIS A 74 -12.19 -5.41 -9.96
CA HIS A 74 -12.87 -6.55 -10.55
C HIS A 74 -14.38 -6.50 -10.29
N LYS A 75 -14.80 -6.22 -9.04
CA LYS A 75 -16.21 -6.09 -8.69
C LYS A 75 -16.92 -4.93 -9.41
N GLU A 76 -16.25 -3.79 -9.57
CA GLU A 76 -16.78 -2.66 -10.34
C GLU A 76 -17.05 -3.09 -11.79
N SER A 77 -16.10 -3.81 -12.42
CA SER A 77 -16.27 -4.29 -13.80
C SER A 77 -17.39 -5.32 -13.96
N GLU A 78 -17.55 -6.26 -13.02
CA GLU A 78 -18.65 -7.22 -13.03
C GLU A 78 -20.01 -6.53 -12.88
N SER A 79 -20.10 -5.53 -11.99
CA SER A 79 -21.33 -4.78 -11.78
C SER A 79 -21.72 -3.98 -13.03
N GLU A 80 -20.75 -3.36 -13.70
CA GLU A 80 -20.98 -2.61 -14.94
C GLU A 80 -21.45 -3.53 -16.07
N TYR A 81 -20.85 -4.72 -16.20
CA TYR A 81 -21.27 -5.74 -17.15
C TYR A 81 -22.72 -6.20 -16.92
N LEU A 82 -23.10 -6.49 -15.67
CA LEU A 82 -24.47 -6.90 -15.34
C LEU A 82 -25.49 -5.78 -15.60
N LYS A 83 -25.13 -4.51 -15.37
CA LYS A 83 -25.97 -3.37 -15.73
C LYS A 83 -26.20 -3.29 -17.23
N GLY A 84 -25.14 -3.49 -18.04
CA GLY A 84 -25.25 -3.51 -19.50
C GLY A 84 -26.22 -4.58 -20.00
N ILE A 85 -26.13 -5.81 -19.47
CA ILE A 85 -27.08 -6.88 -19.83
C ILE A 85 -28.51 -6.50 -19.45
N HIS A 86 -28.72 -5.93 -18.26
CA HIS A 86 -30.05 -5.55 -17.81
C HIS A 86 -30.67 -4.45 -18.70
N GLU A 87 -29.87 -3.45 -19.09
CA GLU A 87 -30.29 -2.40 -20.01
C GLU A 87 -30.62 -2.97 -21.40
N ASP A 88 -29.79 -3.86 -21.93
CA ASP A 88 -30.04 -4.53 -23.22
C ASP A 88 -31.35 -5.33 -23.21
N ILE A 89 -31.60 -6.12 -22.16
CA ILE A 89 -32.86 -6.87 -22.00
C ILE A 89 -34.05 -5.90 -21.95
N ARG A 90 -33.92 -4.78 -21.22
CA ARG A 90 -34.96 -3.76 -21.12
C ARG A 90 -35.25 -3.15 -22.49
N HIS A 91 -34.23 -2.82 -23.27
CA HIS A 91 -34.38 -2.30 -24.63
C HIS A 91 -35.02 -3.31 -25.58
N MET A 92 -34.67 -4.60 -25.48
CA MET A 92 -35.31 -5.65 -26.26
C MET A 92 -36.78 -5.84 -25.89
N LYS A 93 -37.13 -5.83 -24.59
CA LYS A 93 -38.52 -5.92 -24.12
C LYS A 93 -39.36 -4.73 -24.62
N ALA A 94 -38.81 -3.52 -24.54
CA ALA A 94 -39.45 -2.31 -25.06
C ALA A 94 -39.65 -2.37 -26.59
N ARG A 95 -38.65 -2.86 -27.34
CA ARG A 95 -38.72 -3.00 -28.80
C ARG A 95 -39.76 -4.04 -29.24
N ASN A 96 -39.94 -5.10 -28.47
CA ASN A 96 -40.92 -6.15 -28.76
C ASN A 96 -42.36 -5.79 -28.32
N GLY A 97 -42.60 -4.57 -27.82
CA GLY A 97 -43.94 -4.10 -27.46
C GLY A 97 -44.54 -4.76 -26.22
N ILE A 98 -43.75 -5.51 -25.45
CA ILE A 98 -44.21 -6.14 -24.20
C ILE A 98 -44.09 -5.10 -23.09
N ILE A 99 -45.10 -4.25 -22.98
CA ILE A 99 -45.29 -3.34 -21.85
C ILE A 99 -46.13 -4.12 -20.84
N ASP A 100 -45.46 -4.69 -19.83
CA ASP A 100 -46.08 -5.01 -18.53
C ASP A 100 -45.50 -4.02 -17.51
#